data_AF-A0A2V6V9M4-F1
#
_entry.id   AF-A0A2V6V9M4-F1
#
_cell.length_a   1.000
_cell.length_b   1.000
_cell.length_c   1.000
_cell.angle_alpha   90.00
_cell.angle_beta   90.00
_cell.angle_gamma   90.00
#
_symmetry.space_group_name_H-M   'P 1'
#
loop_
_entity.id
_entity.type
_entity.pdbx_description
1 polymer ?
#
loop_
_entity_poly.entity_id
_entity_poly.type
_entity_poly.pdbx_seq_one_letter_code
_entity_poly.pdbx_strand_id
1 'polypeptide(L)'
;MRRLRRLRGGCPRRGPLPVVLRGQGDREPDPVDAARQPSATGRHPPARGRHGVIDAPLLSLLIPAVGGQGGGVLLEWIVDAAIADGYPVHGTSIPGVAQRTGSTTYYVELCTERGASTDELPPIFSLYPVPGALDVLLAPEFLEVGRSIELGFPSPARTTIIASTHRLYSIHEKIATGRGIYPIERLDAAARAFARKLIAFDALALAREHGTEANAVLLGALAGSGALPIAVEAYRTAIRAKAVQVDANLRGFEAGLAVALAAGAAAGGEGSPAAAAPAGQALSDTDIEAMTAAFPQSLRPVLRQGVLRLIDYQNRAYAERYLERLRPFAGDVELGQIVARHLAVWMSYEDAVRVAEFKTRMSRFERIRKEKGVRDGEIIVTDFLKPDLDEIYGVLPYRLVAWFARWAERRWPHGRPSLGQHVKTTTVSGYLRVWLLTLLRPLRPISYRAHEEHARIDRWLAAVARCRAWDGLLACEVARAAQLVKGYGDVRRRMTGHFDRLLEAATKAGEHAMANGGDFTAARSLAARYRALVLQGPESEATAAALAADA
;
A
#
# COMPACT_ATOMS: atom_id res chain seq x y z
N MET A 1 32.97 46.73 -32.81
CA MET A 1 31.96 47.52 -33.56
C MET A 1 30.72 46.65 -33.81
N ARG A 2 29.54 47.30 -33.86
CA ARG A 2 28.20 46.80 -34.25
C ARG A 2 27.27 46.24 -33.14
N ARG A 3 26.58 47.20 -32.52
CA ARG A 3 25.12 47.32 -32.28
C ARG A 3 24.42 46.20 -31.48
N LEU A 4 24.37 46.41 -30.17
CA LEU A 4 23.36 45.87 -29.24
C LEU A 4 21.97 46.46 -29.53
N ARG A 5 20.96 45.61 -29.73
CA ARG A 5 19.53 45.96 -29.60
C ARG A 5 19.04 45.52 -28.22
N ARG A 6 18.57 46.46 -27.40
CA ARG A 6 17.75 46.19 -26.21
C ARG A 6 16.31 45.88 -26.66
N LEU A 7 15.78 44.72 -26.25
CA LEU A 7 14.34 44.44 -26.29
C LEU A 7 13.79 44.49 -24.85
N ARG A 8 12.75 45.31 -24.68
CA ARG A 8 12.01 45.56 -23.44
C ARG A 8 11.40 44.27 -22.89
N GLY A 9 11.54 44.06 -21.58
CA GLY A 9 10.87 42.98 -20.85
C GLY A 9 9.35 43.17 -20.82
N GLY A 10 8.63 42.19 -21.38
CA GLY A 10 7.21 41.99 -21.14
C GLY A 10 7.00 41.22 -19.85
N CYS A 11 6.14 41.75 -18.98
CA CYS A 11 5.73 41.18 -17.71
C CYS A 11 5.02 39.83 -17.91
N PRO A 12 5.36 38.74 -17.17
CA PRO A 12 4.59 37.51 -17.22
C PRO A 12 3.28 37.68 -16.46
N ARG A 13 2.16 37.75 -17.19
CA ARG A 13 0.82 37.56 -16.63
C ARG A 13 0.38 36.12 -16.87
N ARG A 14 -0.06 35.50 -15.77
CA ARG A 14 -0.80 34.23 -15.63
C ARG A 14 0.04 32.95 -15.72
N GLY A 15 0.02 32.23 -14.60
CA GLY A 15 0.81 31.03 -14.34
C GLY A 15 0.29 29.77 -15.04
N PRO A 16 1.04 28.67 -14.92
CA PRO A 16 0.65 27.36 -15.42
C PRO A 16 -0.60 26.86 -14.68
N LEU A 17 -1.65 26.55 -15.45
CA LEU A 17 -2.84 25.84 -14.99
C LEU A 17 -2.46 24.38 -14.73
N PRO A 18 -2.65 23.84 -13.50
CA PRO A 18 -2.55 22.42 -13.25
C PRO A 18 -3.87 21.75 -13.68
N VAL A 19 -3.85 21.01 -14.79
CA VAL A 19 -4.96 20.11 -15.16
C VAL A 19 -4.70 18.76 -14.52
N VAL A 20 -5.04 18.62 -13.24
CA VAL A 20 -5.48 17.35 -12.63
C VAL A 20 -6.34 17.70 -11.41
N LEU A 21 -7.61 17.26 -11.46
CA LEU A 21 -8.53 16.82 -10.40
C LEU A 21 -9.96 17.18 -10.83
N ARG A 22 -10.66 16.21 -11.42
CA ARG A 22 -12.12 16.28 -11.66
C ARG A 22 -12.81 16.24 -10.29
N GLY A 23 -13.50 17.32 -9.95
CA GLY A 23 -14.33 17.43 -8.76
C GLY A 23 -15.66 16.67 -8.91
N GLN A 24 -16.23 16.29 -7.76
CA GLN A 24 -17.60 15.81 -7.65
C GLN A 24 -18.58 16.94 -8.02
N GLY A 25 -19.46 16.65 -8.96
CA GLY A 25 -20.56 17.54 -9.34
C GLY A 25 -20.41 18.11 -10.74
N ASP A 26 -20.47 17.25 -11.75
CA ASP A 26 -20.97 17.63 -13.08
C ASP A 26 -21.55 16.39 -13.76
N ARG A 27 -22.65 16.62 -14.48
CA ARG A 27 -23.68 15.67 -14.93
C ARG A 27 -23.13 14.34 -15.49
N GLU A 28 -23.74 13.25 -15.03
CA GLU A 28 -23.76 11.96 -15.72
C GLU A 28 -24.00 12.21 -17.22
N PRO A 29 -23.12 11.76 -18.14
CA PRO A 29 -23.56 11.57 -19.50
C PRO A 29 -24.59 10.44 -19.45
N ASP A 30 -25.82 10.72 -19.91
CA ASP A 30 -26.86 9.70 -20.03
C ASP A 30 -26.27 8.42 -20.65
N PRO A 31 -26.56 7.23 -20.11
CA PRO A 31 -26.23 6.00 -20.78
C PRO A 31 -26.87 6.06 -22.15
N VAL A 32 -26.04 6.06 -23.20
CA VAL A 32 -26.53 5.92 -24.57
C VAL A 32 -27.27 4.59 -24.60
N ASP A 33 -28.60 4.66 -24.66
CA ASP A 33 -29.51 3.53 -24.73
C ASP A 33 -28.93 2.47 -25.68
N ALA A 34 -28.71 1.28 -25.14
CA ALA A 34 -28.30 0.08 -25.86
C ALA A 34 -29.40 -0.48 -26.79
N ALA A 35 -30.26 0.38 -27.36
CA ALA A 35 -31.41 -0.02 -28.17
C ALA A 35 -31.69 0.87 -29.40
N ARG A 36 -30.74 1.69 -29.86
CA ARG A 36 -30.87 2.37 -31.16
C ARG A 36 -29.72 1.99 -32.08
N GLN A 37 -30.03 1.16 -33.07
CA GLN A 37 -29.19 0.96 -34.25
C GLN A 37 -28.92 2.34 -34.89
N PRO A 38 -27.65 2.73 -35.12
CA PRO A 38 -27.36 3.87 -35.97
C PRO A 38 -27.63 3.47 -37.42
N SER A 39 -28.77 3.88 -37.97
CA SER A 39 -28.98 3.88 -39.43
C SER A 39 -28.20 5.06 -40.03
N ALA A 40 -26.88 4.95 -40.07
CA ALA A 40 -26.07 5.85 -40.88
C ALA A 40 -26.09 5.33 -42.33
N THR A 41 -27.10 5.72 -43.10
CA THR A 41 -27.05 5.62 -44.57
C THR A 41 -26.10 6.68 -45.12
N GLY A 42 -24.81 6.50 -44.85
CA GLY A 42 -23.73 7.22 -45.52
C GLY A 42 -23.22 6.37 -46.67
N ARG A 43 -23.51 6.79 -47.91
CA ARG A 43 -22.88 6.23 -49.12
C ARG A 43 -21.39 6.60 -49.11
N HIS A 44 -20.59 5.89 -48.32
CA HIS A 44 -19.16 5.78 -48.60
C HIS A 44 -18.98 4.66 -49.64
N PRO A 45 -18.26 4.90 -50.75
CA PRO A 45 -17.86 3.79 -51.60
C PRO A 45 -17.08 2.79 -50.73
N PRO A 46 -17.23 1.47 -50.96
CA PRO A 46 -16.46 0.49 -50.21
C PRO A 46 -14.98 0.87 -50.33
N ALA A 47 -14.27 0.85 -49.20
CA ALA A 47 -12.84 1.09 -49.19
C ALA A 47 -12.21 0.16 -50.22
N ARG A 48 -11.67 0.73 -51.30
CA ARG A 48 -10.86 -0.02 -52.28
C ARG A 48 -9.84 -0.81 -51.47
N GLY A 49 -9.76 -2.12 -51.70
CA GLY A 49 -8.86 -3.02 -50.99
C GLY A 49 -7.49 -2.37 -50.84
N ARG A 50 -7.12 -2.07 -49.59
CA ARG A 50 -5.83 -1.44 -49.27
C ARG A 50 -4.75 -2.44 -49.68
N HIS A 51 -4.15 -2.22 -50.84
CA HIS A 51 -2.99 -2.98 -51.26
C HIS A 51 -1.88 -2.74 -50.22
N GLY A 52 -1.45 -3.80 -49.55
CA GLY A 52 -0.34 -3.76 -48.57
C GLY A 52 -0.72 -3.80 -47.09
N VAL A 53 -2.00 -3.99 -46.71
CA VAL A 53 -2.33 -4.39 -45.34
C VAL A 53 -2.41 -5.91 -45.31
N ILE A 54 -1.38 -6.56 -44.78
CA ILE A 54 -1.41 -7.99 -44.51
C ILE A 54 -2.15 -8.15 -43.17
N ASP A 55 -3.26 -8.88 -43.17
CA ASP A 55 -4.00 -9.29 -41.96
C ASP A 55 -3.24 -10.41 -41.20
N ALA A 56 -1.91 -10.31 -41.13
CA ALA A 56 -1.11 -11.23 -40.33
C ALA A 56 -1.57 -11.07 -38.87
N PRO A 57 -1.95 -12.15 -38.16
CA PRO A 57 -2.44 -12.01 -36.80
C PRO A 57 -1.31 -11.47 -35.92
N LEU A 58 -1.43 -10.21 -35.48
CA LEU A 58 -0.53 -9.60 -34.51
C LEU A 58 -1.02 -9.91 -33.09
N LEU A 59 -0.09 -10.31 -32.23
CA LEU A 59 -0.32 -10.49 -30.80
C LEU A 59 0.30 -9.34 -30.02
N SER A 60 -0.49 -8.76 -29.12
CA SER A 60 -0.13 -7.61 -28.30
C SER A 60 0.09 -8.03 -26.83
N LEU A 61 1.24 -7.69 -26.28
CA LEU A 61 1.60 -7.98 -24.90
C LEU A 61 1.99 -6.69 -24.17
N LEU A 62 1.41 -6.50 -22.98
CA LEU A 62 1.66 -5.36 -22.11
C LEU A 62 2.26 -5.82 -20.78
N ILE A 63 3.35 -5.19 -20.37
CA ILE A 63 4.04 -5.40 -19.09
C ILE A 63 3.98 -4.10 -18.30
N PRO A 64 2.96 -3.89 -17.44
CA PRO A 64 2.93 -2.74 -16.55
C PRO A 64 3.77 -3.06 -15.32
N ALA A 65 4.82 -2.28 -15.07
CA ALA A 65 5.77 -2.56 -13.99
C ALA A 65 6.08 -1.32 -13.16
N VAL A 66 6.21 -1.52 -11.85
CA VAL A 66 6.79 -0.50 -10.97
C VAL A 66 8.31 -0.48 -11.19
N GLY A 67 8.92 0.72 -11.20
CA GLY A 67 10.36 0.87 -11.38
C GLY A 67 11.17 -0.04 -10.43
N GLY A 68 12.06 -0.87 -11.01
CA GLY A 68 12.87 -1.86 -10.30
C GLY A 68 12.30 -3.29 -10.26
N GLN A 69 11.16 -3.57 -10.90
CA GLN A 69 10.56 -4.91 -10.97
C GLN A 69 11.06 -5.76 -12.17
N GLY A 70 12.05 -5.27 -12.91
CA GLY A 70 12.63 -6.03 -14.03
C GLY A 70 11.75 -6.12 -15.28
N GLY A 71 10.77 -5.22 -15.46
CA GLY A 71 9.91 -5.20 -16.65
C GLY A 71 10.68 -5.04 -17.97
N GLY A 72 11.78 -4.27 -17.96
CA GLY A 72 12.68 -4.17 -19.13
C GLY A 72 13.42 -5.48 -19.43
N VAL A 73 13.79 -6.23 -18.40
CA VAL A 73 14.42 -7.55 -18.57
C VAL A 73 13.41 -8.55 -19.16
N LEU A 74 12.15 -8.51 -18.71
CA LEU A 74 11.07 -9.29 -19.33
C LEU A 74 10.87 -8.93 -20.80
N LEU A 75 10.80 -7.63 -21.11
CA LEU A 75 10.67 -7.13 -22.49
C LEU A 75 11.78 -7.71 -23.37
N GLU A 76 13.03 -7.56 -22.95
CA GLU A 76 14.19 -8.05 -23.70
C GLU A 76 14.15 -9.57 -23.90
N TRP A 77 13.88 -10.35 -22.85
CA TRP A 77 13.81 -11.81 -22.97
C TRP A 77 12.69 -12.27 -23.92
N ILE A 78 11.53 -11.59 -23.92
CA ILE A 78 10.42 -11.94 -24.82
C ILE A 78 10.80 -11.63 -26.27
N VAL A 79 11.38 -10.46 -26.53
CA VAL A 79 11.86 -10.06 -27.85
C VAL A 79 12.95 -11.01 -28.35
N ASP A 80 13.95 -11.30 -27.52
CA ASP A 80 15.05 -12.20 -27.87
C ASP A 80 14.56 -13.64 -28.13
N ALA A 81 13.59 -14.11 -27.34
CA ALA A 81 12.97 -15.42 -27.55
C ALA A 81 12.19 -15.49 -28.87
N ALA A 82 11.43 -14.44 -29.19
CA ALA A 82 10.70 -14.35 -30.45
C ALA A 82 11.65 -14.34 -31.67
N ILE A 83 12.71 -13.53 -31.62
CA ILE A 83 13.74 -13.48 -32.67
C ILE A 83 14.43 -14.84 -32.82
N ALA A 84 14.79 -15.49 -31.71
CA ALA A 84 15.43 -16.81 -31.73
C ALA A 84 14.54 -17.91 -32.34
N ASP A 85 13.21 -17.79 -32.23
CA ASP A 85 12.25 -18.73 -32.83
C ASP A 85 11.74 -18.28 -34.22
N GLY A 86 12.27 -17.18 -34.76
CA GLY A 86 12.01 -16.71 -36.12
C GLY A 86 10.77 -15.84 -36.30
N TYR A 87 10.22 -15.27 -35.23
CA TYR A 87 9.06 -14.37 -35.29
C TYR A 87 9.48 -12.89 -35.42
N PRO A 88 8.92 -12.14 -36.39
CA PRO A 88 8.99 -10.69 -36.38
C PRO A 88 8.34 -10.13 -35.11
N VAL A 89 9.07 -9.27 -34.39
CA VAL A 89 8.64 -8.72 -33.09
C VAL A 89 9.13 -7.28 -32.95
N HIS A 90 8.36 -6.47 -32.24
CA HIS A 90 8.77 -5.14 -31.82
C HIS A 90 8.46 -4.92 -30.35
N GLY A 91 9.40 -4.30 -29.64
CA GLY A 91 9.27 -3.93 -28.24
C GLY A 91 9.52 -2.45 -28.02
N THR A 92 8.66 -1.80 -27.25
CA THR A 92 8.81 -0.39 -26.85
C THR A 92 8.61 -0.24 -25.35
N SER A 93 9.20 0.81 -24.77
CA SER A 93 9.11 1.11 -23.34
C SER A 93 8.82 2.59 -23.13
N ILE A 94 7.81 2.88 -22.31
CA ILE A 94 7.45 4.22 -21.90
C ILE A 94 7.77 4.35 -20.41
N PRO A 95 8.85 5.08 -20.04
CA PRO A 95 9.22 5.26 -18.64
C PRO A 95 8.14 6.06 -17.89
N GLY A 96 7.82 5.63 -16.67
CA GLY A 96 6.96 6.40 -15.78
C GLY A 96 7.62 7.69 -15.30
N VAL A 97 6.82 8.73 -15.04
CA VAL A 97 7.30 10.07 -14.62
C VAL A 97 8.03 10.12 -13.26
N ALA A 98 8.00 9.04 -12.47
CA ALA A 98 8.79 8.94 -11.24
C ALA A 98 8.92 7.49 -10.72
N GLN A 99 10.06 7.20 -10.08
CA GLN A 99 10.31 5.92 -9.41
C GLN A 99 9.28 5.71 -8.29
N ARG A 100 8.49 4.64 -8.40
CA ARG A 100 7.48 4.19 -7.42
C ARG A 100 6.18 4.99 -7.33
N THR A 101 5.99 6.01 -8.18
CA THR A 101 4.70 6.71 -8.32
C THR A 101 4.08 6.54 -9.71
N GLY A 102 4.86 6.17 -10.73
CA GLY A 102 4.34 5.84 -12.06
C GLY A 102 4.60 4.38 -12.44
N SER A 103 3.66 3.79 -13.19
CA SER A 103 3.89 2.55 -13.92
C SER A 103 4.84 2.83 -15.09
N THR A 104 5.83 1.97 -15.28
CA THR A 104 6.59 1.89 -16.52
C THR A 104 5.93 0.84 -17.39
N THR A 105 5.55 1.24 -18.59
CA THR A 105 4.82 0.40 -19.53
C THR A 105 5.80 -0.14 -20.56
N TYR A 106 5.92 -1.47 -20.64
CA TYR A 106 6.61 -2.12 -21.75
C TYR A 106 5.57 -2.79 -22.65
N TYR A 107 5.65 -2.58 -23.95
CA TYR A 107 4.70 -3.07 -24.92
C TYR A 107 5.42 -3.87 -26.00
N VAL A 108 4.88 -5.02 -26.35
CA VAL A 108 5.40 -5.93 -27.37
C VAL A 108 4.30 -6.23 -28.37
N GLU A 109 4.63 -6.16 -29.66
CA GLU A 109 3.84 -6.77 -30.72
C GLU A 109 4.64 -7.85 -31.43
N LEU A 110 3.97 -8.97 -31.69
CA LEU A 110 4.55 -10.15 -32.32
C LEU A 110 3.68 -10.56 -33.50
N CYS A 111 4.29 -10.75 -34.67
CA CYS A 111 3.63 -11.40 -35.79
C CYS A 111 3.57 -12.92 -35.55
N THR A 112 2.43 -13.54 -35.80
CA THR A 112 2.24 -15.00 -35.64
C THR A 112 2.81 -15.83 -36.78
N GLU A 113 3.26 -15.20 -37.86
CA GLU A 113 3.91 -15.86 -39.00
C GLU A 113 5.44 -15.82 -38.84
N ARG A 114 6.09 -16.95 -39.16
CA ARG A 114 7.55 -17.10 -39.08
C ARG A 114 8.20 -16.67 -40.38
N GLY A 115 9.34 -15.96 -40.25
CA GLY A 115 10.13 -15.50 -41.38
C GLY A 115 9.51 -14.29 -42.08
N ALA A 116 10.29 -13.23 -42.24
CA ALA A 116 9.99 -12.23 -43.27
C ALA A 116 10.42 -12.86 -44.60
N SER A 117 9.49 -13.18 -45.51
CA SER A 117 9.93 -13.53 -46.85
C SER A 117 10.66 -12.31 -47.44
N THR A 118 11.77 -12.55 -48.14
CA THR A 118 12.60 -11.48 -48.73
C THR A 118 11.83 -10.59 -49.72
N ASP A 119 10.65 -11.04 -50.17
CA ASP A 119 9.77 -10.35 -51.11
C ASP A 119 8.53 -9.69 -50.44
N GLU A 120 8.34 -9.84 -49.12
CA GLU A 120 7.23 -9.20 -48.38
C GLU A 120 7.69 -7.96 -47.60
N LEU A 121 6.82 -6.93 -47.59
CA LEU A 121 7.02 -5.73 -46.78
C LEU A 121 7.03 -6.11 -45.29
N PRO A 122 7.98 -5.58 -44.49
CA PRO A 122 8.03 -5.86 -43.07
C PRO A 122 6.75 -5.38 -42.36
N PRO A 123 6.25 -6.12 -41.35
CA PRO A 123 5.04 -5.72 -40.62
C PRO A 123 5.25 -4.38 -39.91
N ILE A 124 4.21 -3.56 -39.91
CA ILE A 124 4.19 -2.28 -39.17
C ILE A 124 3.57 -2.53 -37.81
N PHE A 125 4.36 -2.33 -36.76
CA PHE A 125 3.93 -2.50 -35.38
C PHE A 125 3.44 -1.18 -34.77
N SER A 126 2.41 -1.27 -33.92
CA SER A 126 2.02 -0.19 -33.03
C SER A 126 3.06 0.01 -31.93
N LEU A 127 3.16 1.25 -31.45
CA LEU A 127 3.96 1.60 -30.28
C LEU A 127 3.13 1.70 -29.00
N TYR A 128 1.81 1.45 -29.10
CA TYR A 128 0.89 1.61 -27.98
C TYR A 128 -0.15 0.49 -27.95
N PRO A 129 -0.52 -0.01 -26.75
CA PRO A 129 -1.61 -0.95 -26.60
C PRO A 129 -2.94 -0.29 -26.96
N VAL A 130 -3.78 -1.01 -27.68
CA VAL A 130 -5.14 -0.58 -28.01
C VAL A 130 -6.10 -1.07 -26.91
N PRO A 131 -6.85 -0.18 -26.25
CA PRO A 131 -7.86 -0.56 -25.26
C PRO A 131 -8.83 -1.62 -25.80
N GLY A 132 -9.10 -2.65 -24.98
CA GLY A 132 -9.97 -3.77 -25.32
C GLY A 132 -9.40 -4.80 -26.30
N ALA A 133 -8.23 -4.54 -26.89
CA ALA A 133 -7.62 -5.40 -27.91
C ALA A 133 -6.32 -6.07 -27.44
N LEU A 134 -6.01 -6.05 -26.14
CA LEU A 134 -4.81 -6.64 -25.58
C LEU A 134 -4.89 -8.18 -25.54
N ASP A 135 -3.88 -8.89 -26.04
CA ASP A 135 -3.82 -10.37 -25.97
C ASP A 135 -3.27 -10.86 -24.64
N VAL A 136 -2.20 -10.23 -24.16
CA VAL A 136 -1.50 -10.65 -22.94
C VAL A 136 -1.22 -9.46 -22.03
N LEU A 137 -1.65 -9.58 -20.77
CA LEU A 137 -1.24 -8.68 -19.70
C LEU A 137 -0.29 -9.44 -18.76
N LEU A 138 0.98 -9.10 -18.75
CA LEU A 138 2.01 -9.71 -17.90
C LEU A 138 2.38 -8.73 -16.77
N ALA A 139 1.73 -8.83 -15.61
CA ALA A 139 1.89 -7.88 -14.52
C ALA A 139 2.82 -8.41 -13.42
N PRO A 140 4.02 -7.82 -13.23
CA PRO A 140 4.90 -8.21 -12.13
C PRO A 140 4.37 -7.85 -10.75
N GLU A 141 3.36 -7.00 -10.64
CA GLU A 141 2.74 -6.61 -9.36
C GLU A 141 1.22 -6.49 -9.54
N PHE A 142 0.45 -6.92 -8.55
CA PHE A 142 -0.99 -7.14 -8.75
C PHE A 142 -1.80 -5.86 -8.97
N LEU A 143 -1.46 -4.75 -8.31
CA LEU A 143 -2.15 -3.47 -8.45
C LEU A 143 -2.02 -2.90 -9.86
N GLU A 144 -0.97 -3.26 -10.60
CA GLU A 144 -0.82 -2.90 -12.02
C GLU A 144 -1.89 -3.57 -12.91
N VAL A 145 -2.44 -4.72 -12.50
CA VAL A 145 -3.63 -5.29 -13.15
C VAL A 145 -4.83 -4.36 -12.97
N GLY A 146 -5.06 -3.87 -11.76
CA GLY A 146 -6.15 -2.94 -11.46
C GLY A 146 -6.05 -1.65 -12.27
N ARG A 147 -4.84 -1.07 -12.36
CA ARG A 147 -4.59 0.11 -13.20
C ARG A 147 -4.81 -0.19 -14.68
N SER A 148 -4.42 -1.37 -15.15
CA SER A 148 -4.62 -1.77 -16.56
C SER A 148 -6.10 -1.95 -16.90
N ILE A 149 -6.90 -2.47 -15.95
CA ILE A 149 -8.37 -2.56 -16.06
C ILE A 149 -8.98 -1.16 -16.10
N GLU A 150 -8.56 -0.24 -15.23
CA GLU A 150 -9.02 1.15 -15.21
C GLU A 150 -8.75 1.87 -16.53
N LEU A 151 -7.61 1.58 -17.17
CA LEU A 151 -7.24 2.09 -18.49
C LEU A 151 -7.95 1.38 -19.66
N GLY A 152 -8.75 0.35 -19.38
CA GLY A 152 -9.52 -0.39 -20.38
C GLY A 152 -8.68 -1.27 -21.31
N PHE A 153 -7.46 -1.65 -20.92
CA PHE A 153 -6.61 -2.51 -21.76
C PHE A 153 -7.11 -3.96 -21.87
N PRO A 154 -7.31 -4.71 -20.77
CA PRO A 154 -7.75 -6.09 -20.84
C PRO A 154 -9.23 -6.18 -21.21
N SER A 155 -9.58 -7.24 -21.93
CA SER A 155 -10.95 -7.58 -22.32
C SER A 155 -11.24 -9.06 -22.00
N PRO A 156 -12.43 -9.37 -21.42
CA PRO A 156 -12.82 -10.74 -21.10
C PRO A 156 -12.84 -11.67 -22.31
N ALA A 157 -13.05 -11.13 -23.52
CA ALA A 157 -13.12 -11.92 -24.75
C ALA A 157 -11.75 -12.38 -25.27
N ARG A 158 -10.65 -11.71 -24.89
CA ARG A 158 -9.35 -11.86 -25.55
C ARG A 158 -8.18 -12.04 -24.59
N THR A 159 -8.15 -11.31 -23.49
CA THR A 159 -6.89 -11.12 -22.73
C THR A 159 -6.56 -12.28 -21.82
N THR A 160 -5.34 -12.78 -21.92
CA THR A 160 -4.73 -13.66 -20.92
C THR A 160 -3.97 -12.79 -19.92
N ILE A 161 -4.40 -12.79 -18.66
CA ILE A 161 -3.73 -12.06 -17.57
C ILE A 161 -2.83 -13.03 -16.83
N ILE A 162 -1.54 -12.71 -16.75
CA ILE A 162 -0.54 -13.42 -15.97
C ILE A 162 0.02 -12.42 -14.96
N ALA A 163 -0.22 -12.65 -13.67
CA ALA A 163 0.07 -11.64 -12.66
C ALA A 163 0.72 -12.23 -11.42
N SER A 164 1.70 -11.50 -10.87
CA SER A 164 2.15 -11.78 -9.50
C SER A 164 1.17 -11.20 -8.49
N THR A 165 0.70 -12.00 -7.54
CA THR A 165 -0.24 -11.55 -6.48
C THR A 165 0.46 -10.83 -5.33
N HIS A 166 1.80 -10.79 -5.31
CA HIS A 166 2.53 -10.06 -4.29
C HIS A 166 2.17 -8.57 -4.35
N ARG A 167 2.16 -7.94 -3.17
CA ARG A 167 1.75 -6.53 -3.04
C ARG A 167 2.90 -5.62 -2.64
N LEU A 168 3.08 -4.55 -3.41
CA LEU A 168 3.91 -3.41 -3.06
C LEU A 168 3.02 -2.19 -2.87
N TYR A 169 2.74 -1.85 -1.60
CA TYR A 169 1.86 -0.73 -1.28
C TYR A 169 2.36 0.58 -1.89
N SER A 170 1.49 1.18 -2.70
CA SER A 170 1.70 2.48 -3.33
C SER A 170 1.81 3.60 -2.28
N ILE A 171 2.35 4.75 -2.69
CA ILE A 171 2.37 5.93 -1.82
C ILE A 171 0.95 6.32 -1.41
N HIS A 172 -0.02 6.26 -2.33
CA HIS A 172 -1.43 6.54 -2.05
C HIS A 172 -2.00 5.68 -0.94
N GLU A 173 -1.70 4.37 -0.94
CA GLU A 173 -2.15 3.46 0.12
C GLU A 173 -1.46 3.72 1.47
N LYS A 174 -0.24 4.27 1.46
CA LYS A 174 0.55 4.57 2.67
C LYS A 174 0.21 5.92 3.30
N ILE A 175 -0.19 6.91 2.50
CA ILE A 175 -0.49 8.27 2.99
C ILE A 175 -1.93 8.41 3.49
N ALA A 176 -2.83 7.50 3.09
CA ALA A 176 -4.21 7.54 3.53
C ALA A 176 -4.29 7.45 5.06
N THR A 177 -5.05 8.36 5.66
CA THR A 177 -5.27 8.41 7.10
C THR A 177 -5.99 7.13 7.56
N GLY A 178 -6.99 6.65 6.80
CA GLY A 178 -7.73 5.42 7.09
C GLY A 178 -7.09 4.12 6.56
N ARG A 179 -7.91 3.08 6.34
CA ARG A 179 -7.50 1.86 5.64
C ARG A 179 -7.36 2.18 4.15
N GLY A 180 -6.18 2.66 3.76
CA GLY A 180 -5.86 3.01 2.37
C GLY A 180 -5.54 1.82 1.48
N ILE A 181 -5.29 0.65 2.05
CA ILE A 181 -4.92 -0.57 1.30
C ILE A 181 -6.13 -1.08 0.51
N TYR A 182 -5.99 -1.15 -0.81
CA TYR A 182 -7.02 -1.73 -1.68
C TYR A 182 -7.21 -3.22 -1.35
N PRO A 183 -8.45 -3.70 -1.09
CA PRO A 183 -8.73 -5.11 -0.82
C PRO A 183 -8.25 -5.99 -1.98
N ILE A 184 -7.45 -7.01 -1.69
CA ILE A 184 -6.90 -7.90 -2.71
C ILE A 184 -7.99 -8.77 -3.35
N GLU A 185 -9.02 -9.09 -2.58
CA GLU A 185 -10.16 -9.91 -3.02
C GLU A 185 -10.96 -9.20 -4.11
N ARG A 186 -11.10 -7.88 -4.01
CA ARG A 186 -11.74 -7.06 -5.05
C ARG A 186 -10.91 -6.98 -6.33
N LEU A 187 -9.59 -6.94 -6.18
CA LEU A 187 -8.67 -6.89 -7.30
C LEU A 187 -8.62 -8.24 -8.04
N ASP A 188 -8.65 -9.36 -7.30
CA ASP A 188 -8.77 -10.70 -7.87
C ASP A 188 -10.10 -10.89 -8.61
N ALA A 189 -11.22 -10.48 -8.00
CA ALA A 189 -12.52 -10.50 -8.65
C ALA A 189 -12.54 -9.68 -9.95
N ALA A 190 -11.94 -8.48 -9.95
CA ALA A 190 -11.80 -7.65 -11.14
C ALA A 190 -10.89 -8.31 -12.20
N ALA A 191 -9.75 -8.87 -11.80
CA ALA A 191 -8.85 -9.57 -12.71
C ALA A 191 -9.54 -10.76 -13.40
N ARG A 192 -10.36 -11.53 -12.67
CA ARG A 192 -11.18 -12.61 -13.23
C ARG A 192 -12.23 -12.08 -14.21
N ALA A 193 -12.91 -11.00 -13.85
CA ALA A 193 -13.98 -10.43 -14.67
C ALA A 193 -13.47 -9.88 -16.01
N PHE A 194 -12.24 -9.35 -16.06
CA PHE A 194 -11.65 -8.72 -17.25
C PHE A 194 -10.65 -9.61 -18.01
N ALA A 195 -10.48 -10.88 -17.62
CA ALA A 195 -9.61 -11.83 -18.29
C ALA A 195 -10.41 -12.93 -18.99
N ARG A 196 -9.96 -13.33 -20.18
CA ARG A 196 -10.33 -14.61 -20.79
C ARG A 196 -9.74 -15.78 -20.00
N LYS A 197 -8.48 -15.62 -19.56
CA LYS A 197 -7.73 -16.59 -18.76
C LYS A 197 -6.88 -15.85 -17.73
N LEU A 198 -6.98 -16.22 -16.46
CA LEU A 198 -6.19 -15.65 -15.37
C LEU A 198 -5.21 -16.69 -14.82
N ILE A 199 -3.92 -16.33 -14.79
CA ILE A 199 -2.86 -17.06 -14.10
C ILE A 199 -2.28 -16.11 -13.04
N ALA A 200 -2.78 -16.22 -11.81
CA ALA A 200 -2.37 -15.35 -10.69
C ALA A 200 -1.75 -16.18 -9.57
N PHE A 201 -0.53 -15.84 -9.15
CA PHE A 201 0.20 -16.55 -8.10
C PHE A 201 1.29 -15.65 -7.49
N ASP A 202 1.85 -15.98 -6.33
CA ASP A 202 2.91 -15.19 -5.71
C ASP A 202 4.27 -15.49 -6.37
N ALA A 203 4.50 -14.90 -7.54
CA ALA A 203 5.77 -15.05 -8.28
C ALA A 203 7.00 -14.57 -7.48
N LEU A 204 6.84 -13.63 -6.54
CA LEU A 204 7.96 -13.15 -5.71
C LEU A 204 8.31 -14.16 -4.62
N ALA A 205 7.32 -14.80 -3.99
CA ALA A 205 7.54 -15.89 -3.06
C ALA A 205 8.21 -17.08 -3.77
N LEU A 206 7.70 -17.47 -4.95
CA LEU A 206 8.27 -18.56 -5.73
C LEU A 206 9.71 -18.26 -6.19
N ALA A 207 9.98 -17.03 -6.61
CA ALA A 207 11.33 -16.61 -6.95
C ALA A 207 12.31 -16.73 -5.77
N ARG A 208 11.87 -16.37 -4.55
CA ARG A 208 12.69 -16.51 -3.34
C ARG A 208 12.99 -17.96 -2.99
N GLU A 209 12.04 -18.86 -3.17
CA GLU A 209 12.22 -20.29 -2.94
C GLU A 209 13.30 -20.88 -3.84
N HIS A 210 13.33 -20.48 -5.11
CA HIS A 210 14.29 -20.97 -6.10
C HIS A 210 15.60 -20.15 -6.20
N GLY A 211 15.74 -19.13 -5.34
CA GLY A 211 16.92 -18.26 -5.30
C GLY A 211 17.12 -17.48 -6.60
N THR A 212 16.05 -16.89 -7.13
CA THR A 212 15.99 -16.17 -8.40
C THR A 212 15.11 -14.91 -8.27
N GLU A 213 14.84 -14.24 -9.39
CA GLU A 213 14.03 -13.03 -9.47
C GLU A 213 12.64 -13.31 -10.08
N ALA A 214 11.65 -12.47 -9.71
CA ALA A 214 10.25 -12.67 -10.11
C ALA A 214 10.03 -12.60 -11.64
N ASN A 215 10.88 -11.86 -12.36
CA ASN A 215 10.85 -11.79 -13.82
C ASN A 215 11.10 -13.15 -14.49
N ALA A 216 12.05 -13.95 -14.01
CA ALA A 216 12.32 -15.27 -14.57
C ALA A 216 11.13 -16.21 -14.40
N VAL A 217 10.49 -16.16 -13.22
CA VAL A 217 9.27 -16.92 -12.92
C VAL A 217 8.10 -16.49 -13.80
N LEU A 218 7.88 -15.17 -13.97
CA LEU A 218 6.81 -14.66 -14.84
C LEU A 218 7.05 -14.98 -16.31
N LEU A 219 8.29 -14.99 -16.77
CA LEU A 219 8.65 -15.44 -18.13
C LEU A 219 8.32 -16.92 -18.33
N GLY A 220 8.61 -17.76 -17.34
CA GLY A 220 8.22 -19.17 -17.32
C GLY A 220 6.70 -19.35 -17.41
N ALA A 221 5.96 -18.60 -16.60
CA ALA A 221 4.50 -18.62 -16.62
C ALA A 221 3.93 -18.16 -17.97
N LEU A 222 4.54 -17.16 -18.61
CA LEU A 222 4.19 -16.75 -19.97
C LEU A 222 4.40 -17.89 -20.97
N ALA A 223 5.57 -18.54 -20.96
CA ALA A 223 5.87 -19.66 -21.84
C ALA A 223 4.88 -20.84 -21.63
N GLY A 224 4.55 -21.17 -20.39
CA GLY A 224 3.61 -22.25 -20.06
C GLY A 224 2.14 -21.91 -20.27
N SER A 225 1.81 -20.62 -20.40
CA SER A 225 0.43 -20.18 -20.62
C SER A 225 -0.11 -20.55 -21.99
N GLY A 226 0.80 -20.73 -22.97
CA GLY A 226 0.50 -20.89 -24.40
C GLY A 226 -0.01 -19.62 -25.08
N ALA A 227 0.12 -18.45 -24.44
CA ALA A 227 -0.45 -17.20 -24.95
C ALA A 227 0.33 -16.60 -26.14
N LEU A 228 1.60 -16.97 -26.31
CA LEU A 228 2.43 -16.61 -27.47
C LEU A 228 2.88 -17.89 -28.20
N PRO A 229 2.99 -17.88 -29.53
CA PRO A 229 3.39 -19.04 -30.32
C PRO A 229 4.91 -19.28 -30.31
N ILE A 230 5.61 -18.93 -29.23
CA ILE A 230 7.06 -19.07 -29.10
C ILE A 230 7.39 -20.39 -28.40
N ALA A 231 8.30 -21.17 -28.97
CA ALA A 231 8.77 -22.41 -28.39
C ALA A 231 9.43 -22.18 -27.03
N VAL A 232 9.15 -23.05 -26.05
CA VAL A 232 9.70 -22.96 -24.69
C VAL A 232 11.24 -22.90 -24.70
N GLU A 233 11.89 -23.62 -25.61
CA GLU A 233 13.34 -23.63 -25.73
C GLU A 233 13.93 -22.28 -26.20
N ALA A 234 13.16 -21.48 -26.95
CA ALA A 234 13.58 -20.15 -27.36
C ALA A 234 13.68 -19.20 -26.16
N TYR A 235 12.76 -19.30 -25.18
CA TYR A 235 12.87 -18.57 -23.92
C TYR A 235 14.10 -18.98 -23.10
N ARG A 236 14.39 -20.28 -23.02
CA ARG A 236 15.62 -20.77 -22.36
C ARG A 236 16.88 -20.25 -23.06
N THR A 237 16.86 -20.21 -24.38
CA THR A 237 17.94 -19.65 -25.20
C THR A 237 18.13 -18.16 -24.94
N ALA A 238 17.06 -17.38 -24.87
CA ALA A 238 17.10 -15.95 -24.51
C ALA A 238 17.68 -15.72 -23.11
N ILE A 239 17.33 -16.54 -22.11
CA ILE A 239 17.92 -16.46 -20.77
C ILE A 239 19.43 -16.75 -20.82
N ARG A 240 19.85 -17.82 -21.53
CA ARG A 240 21.26 -18.20 -21.66
C ARG A 240 22.08 -17.12 -22.36
N ALA A 241 21.53 -16.50 -23.41
CA ALA A 241 22.20 -15.47 -24.20
C ALA A 241 22.56 -14.21 -23.39
N LYS A 242 21.78 -13.87 -22.35
CA LYS A 242 22.09 -12.72 -21.49
C LYS A 242 23.29 -12.96 -20.56
N ALA A 243 23.70 -14.21 -20.35
CA ALA A 243 24.86 -14.59 -19.51
C ALA A 243 24.87 -14.03 -18.06
N VAL A 244 23.73 -13.59 -17.54
CA VAL A 244 23.57 -13.08 -16.16
C VAL A 244 22.78 -14.07 -15.35
N GLN A 245 23.38 -14.61 -14.28
CA GLN A 245 22.73 -15.53 -13.32
C GLN A 245 21.91 -16.64 -14.00
N VAL A 246 22.43 -17.21 -15.09
CA VAL A 246 21.70 -18.11 -16.01
C VAL A 246 21.03 -19.27 -15.26
N ASP A 247 21.77 -19.98 -14.40
CA ASP A 247 21.22 -21.13 -13.68
C ASP A 247 20.09 -20.74 -12.72
N ALA A 248 20.19 -19.59 -12.06
CA ALA A 248 19.13 -19.11 -11.17
C ALA A 248 17.89 -18.70 -11.97
N ASN A 249 18.08 -18.00 -13.09
CA ASN A 249 16.98 -17.59 -13.98
C ASN A 249 16.29 -18.81 -14.61
N LEU A 250 17.04 -19.82 -15.04
CA LEU A 250 16.46 -21.06 -15.57
C LEU A 250 15.65 -21.81 -14.50
N ARG A 251 16.14 -21.92 -13.26
CA ARG A 251 15.34 -22.52 -12.17
C ARG A 251 14.03 -21.77 -11.93
N GLY A 252 14.07 -20.43 -11.93
CA GLY A 252 12.86 -19.60 -11.81
C GLY A 252 11.90 -19.80 -12.98
N PHE A 253 12.44 -19.83 -14.20
CA PHE A 253 11.68 -20.08 -15.42
C PHE A 253 10.96 -21.43 -15.36
N GLU A 254 11.64 -22.52 -14.99
CA GLU A 254 11.00 -23.83 -14.88
C GLU A 254 9.89 -23.85 -13.81
N ALA A 255 10.11 -23.17 -12.68
CA ALA A 255 9.09 -23.05 -11.63
C ALA A 255 7.83 -22.32 -12.14
N GLY A 256 8.01 -21.21 -12.86
CA GLY A 256 6.91 -20.48 -13.48
C GLY A 256 6.19 -21.27 -14.57
N LEU A 257 6.95 -22.00 -15.40
CA LEU A 257 6.44 -22.88 -16.44
C LEU A 257 5.50 -23.94 -15.85
N ALA A 258 5.93 -24.60 -14.78
CA ALA A 258 5.14 -25.61 -14.08
C ALA A 258 3.82 -25.05 -13.54
N VAL A 259 3.82 -23.83 -12.97
CA VAL A 259 2.60 -23.17 -12.47
C VAL A 259 1.58 -22.97 -13.60
N ALA A 260 2.01 -22.46 -14.75
CA ALA A 260 1.12 -22.19 -15.87
C ALA A 260 0.58 -23.47 -16.52
N LEU A 261 1.40 -24.52 -16.61
CA LEU A 261 0.97 -25.84 -17.09
C LEU A 261 -0.05 -26.48 -16.13
N ALA A 262 0.19 -26.39 -14.81
CA ALA A 262 -0.75 -26.86 -13.80
C ALA A 262 -2.07 -26.08 -13.82
N ALA A 263 -2.03 -24.76 -14.01
CA ALA A 263 -3.23 -23.93 -14.17
C ALA A 263 -4.03 -24.27 -15.45
N GLY A 264 -3.36 -24.76 -16.50
CA GLY A 264 -4.00 -25.30 -17.70
C GLY A 264 -4.71 -26.64 -17.47
N ALA A 265 -4.22 -27.46 -16.54
CA ALA A 265 -4.83 -28.74 -16.15
C ALA A 265 -5.92 -28.59 -15.07
N ALA A 266 -5.83 -27.55 -14.23
CA ALA A 266 -6.65 -27.35 -13.04
C ALA A 266 -7.74 -26.28 -13.21
N ALA A 267 -8.40 -26.20 -14.36
CA ALA A 267 -9.53 -25.29 -14.61
C ALA A 267 -10.81 -25.59 -13.77
N GLY A 268 -10.64 -25.95 -12.49
CA GLY A 268 -11.69 -26.24 -11.51
C GLY A 268 -11.24 -26.20 -10.04
N GLY A 269 -10.18 -25.46 -9.67
CA GLY A 269 -9.72 -25.41 -8.27
C GLY A 269 -9.40 -24.00 -7.78
N GLU A 270 -10.26 -23.43 -6.96
CA GLU A 270 -10.02 -22.19 -6.20
C GLU A 270 -8.93 -22.43 -5.15
N GLY A 271 -7.76 -21.81 -5.33
CA GLY A 271 -6.68 -21.79 -4.36
C GLY A 271 -6.47 -20.39 -3.79
N SER A 272 -6.94 -20.15 -2.58
CA SER A 272 -6.63 -18.95 -1.79
C SER A 272 -5.27 -19.12 -1.09
N PRO A 273 -4.29 -18.21 -1.24
CA PRO A 273 -3.03 -18.33 -0.52
C PRO A 273 -3.14 -17.70 0.88
N ALA A 274 -3.06 -18.55 1.90
CA ALA A 274 -2.85 -18.14 3.28
C ALA A 274 -1.39 -17.67 3.47
N ALA A 275 -1.22 -16.40 3.82
CA ALA A 275 0.07 -15.81 4.12
C ALA A 275 0.59 -16.28 5.49
N ALA A 276 1.74 -16.98 5.49
CA ALA A 276 2.49 -17.29 6.70
C ALA A 276 3.26 -16.05 7.20
N ALA A 277 3.03 -15.68 8.45
CA ALA A 277 3.81 -14.66 9.15
C ALA A 277 5.12 -15.27 9.69
N PRO A 278 6.26 -14.54 9.64
CA PRO A 278 7.50 -15.02 10.23
C PRO A 278 7.45 -14.97 11.77
N ALA A 279 7.86 -16.07 12.39
CA ALA A 279 8.00 -16.21 13.83
C ALA A 279 9.16 -15.37 14.37
N GLY A 280 8.92 -14.67 15.47
CA GLY A 280 9.93 -13.93 16.23
C GLY A 280 9.75 -14.16 17.72
N GLN A 281 10.71 -14.89 18.30
CA GLN A 281 11.05 -15.09 19.72
C GLN A 281 9.90 -15.35 20.71
N ALA A 282 9.75 -16.65 21.02
CA ALA A 282 8.86 -17.18 22.02
C ALA A 282 9.22 -16.70 23.44
N LEU A 283 8.31 -15.94 24.04
CA LEU A 283 7.85 -16.28 25.39
C LEU A 283 7.08 -17.60 25.30
N SER A 284 7.06 -18.40 26.36
CA SER A 284 6.26 -19.64 26.32
C SER A 284 4.81 -19.28 26.00
N ASP A 285 4.22 -19.94 25.01
CA ASP A 285 2.81 -19.71 24.65
C ASP A 285 1.90 -19.88 25.88
N THR A 286 2.33 -20.74 26.81
CA THR A 286 1.76 -20.98 28.13
C THR A 286 1.62 -19.72 28.99
N ASP A 287 2.62 -18.82 29.01
CA ASP A 287 2.55 -17.57 29.80
C ASP A 287 1.48 -16.61 29.28
N ILE A 288 1.38 -16.46 27.95
CA ILE A 288 0.40 -15.56 27.31
C ILE A 288 -1.01 -16.15 27.45
N GLU A 289 -1.13 -17.47 27.33
CA GLU A 289 -2.37 -18.19 27.60
C GLU A 289 -2.81 -18.00 29.04
N ALA A 290 -1.90 -18.12 30.02
CA ALA A 290 -2.20 -17.87 31.43
C ALA A 290 -2.66 -16.42 31.69
N MET A 291 -1.98 -15.43 31.11
CA MET A 291 -2.37 -14.01 31.24
C MET A 291 -3.75 -13.71 30.65
N THR A 292 -4.16 -14.43 29.60
CA THR A 292 -5.42 -14.18 28.88
C THR A 292 -6.55 -15.14 29.27
N ALA A 293 -6.29 -16.12 30.15
CA ALA A 293 -7.24 -17.16 30.54
C ALA A 293 -8.55 -16.60 31.12
N ALA A 294 -8.46 -15.51 31.89
CA ALA A 294 -9.60 -14.84 32.53
C ALA A 294 -10.52 -14.09 31.56
N PHE A 295 -10.15 -13.98 30.28
CA PHE A 295 -10.95 -13.30 29.26
C PHE A 295 -11.73 -14.30 28.39
N PRO A 296 -12.88 -13.89 27.81
CA PRO A 296 -13.64 -14.70 26.87
C PRO A 296 -12.79 -15.20 25.70
N GLN A 297 -13.05 -16.44 25.27
CA GLN A 297 -12.28 -17.10 24.20
C GLN A 297 -12.26 -16.30 22.89
N SER A 298 -13.35 -15.58 22.58
CA SER A 298 -13.47 -14.71 21.42
C SER A 298 -12.52 -13.50 21.42
N LEU A 299 -12.02 -13.08 22.59
CA LEU A 299 -11.06 -11.97 22.70
C LEU A 299 -9.61 -12.44 22.62
N ARG A 300 -9.32 -13.68 23.02
CA ARG A 300 -7.95 -14.22 23.18
C ARG A 300 -7.05 -14.02 21.95
N PRO A 301 -7.50 -14.19 20.69
CA PRO A 301 -6.65 -13.94 19.52
C PRO A 301 -6.15 -12.50 19.43
N VAL A 302 -7.01 -11.52 19.75
CA VAL A 302 -6.66 -10.09 19.76
C VAL A 302 -5.75 -9.78 20.95
N LEU A 303 -6.04 -10.35 22.12
CA LEU A 303 -5.24 -10.16 23.33
C LEU A 303 -3.82 -10.69 23.17
N ARG A 304 -3.66 -11.87 22.55
CA ARG A 304 -2.34 -12.46 22.29
C ARG A 304 -1.45 -11.49 21.51
N GLN A 305 -1.97 -10.91 20.44
CA GLN A 305 -1.25 -9.90 19.65
C GLN A 305 -0.96 -8.63 20.43
N GLY A 306 -1.92 -8.16 21.24
CA GLY A 306 -1.74 -7.00 22.12
C GLY A 306 -0.66 -7.19 23.18
N VAL A 307 -0.68 -8.34 23.86
CA VAL A 307 0.28 -8.71 24.90
C VAL A 307 1.69 -8.81 24.32
N LEU A 308 1.88 -9.56 23.23
CA LEU A 308 3.18 -9.66 22.55
C LEU A 308 3.74 -8.28 22.18
N ARG A 309 2.89 -7.44 21.60
CA ARG A 309 3.25 -6.07 21.19
C ARG A 309 3.68 -5.22 22.38
N LEU A 310 2.98 -5.31 23.51
CA LEU A 310 3.23 -4.48 24.70
C LEU A 310 4.42 -4.96 25.53
N ILE A 311 4.70 -6.27 25.53
CA ILE A 311 5.92 -6.81 26.13
C ILE A 311 7.14 -6.38 25.32
N ASP A 312 7.11 -6.54 24.00
CA ASP A 312 8.18 -6.06 23.11
C ASP A 312 8.37 -4.54 23.23
N TYR A 313 7.28 -3.80 23.42
CA TYR A 313 7.32 -2.36 23.66
C TYR A 313 8.00 -2.01 24.99
N GLN A 314 7.53 -2.55 26.12
CA GLN A 314 8.02 -2.18 27.45
C GLN A 314 8.44 -3.39 28.29
N ASN A 315 7.50 -4.18 28.81
CA ASN A 315 7.74 -5.38 29.62
C ASN A 315 6.40 -6.09 29.97
N ARG A 316 6.49 -7.22 30.69
CA ARG A 316 5.33 -7.99 31.19
C ARG A 316 4.35 -7.15 32.03
N ALA A 317 4.85 -6.40 33.01
CA ALA A 317 4.01 -5.56 33.88
C ALA A 317 3.20 -4.52 33.08
N TYR A 318 3.76 -4.00 31.99
CA TYR A 318 3.05 -3.08 31.10
C TYR A 318 1.91 -3.75 30.33
N ALA A 319 2.10 -5.01 29.92
CA ALA A 319 1.05 -5.81 29.29
C ALA A 319 -0.05 -6.22 30.29
N GLU A 320 0.29 -6.49 31.55
CA GLU A 320 -0.68 -6.72 32.63
C GLU A 320 -1.55 -5.48 32.86
N ARG A 321 -0.95 -4.29 32.89
CA ARG A 321 -1.69 -3.01 33.00
C ARG A 321 -2.66 -2.78 31.84
N TYR A 322 -2.33 -3.26 30.64
CA TYR A 322 -3.23 -3.24 29.49
C TYR A 322 -4.44 -4.14 29.71
N LEU A 323 -4.23 -5.36 30.22
CA LEU A 323 -5.31 -6.30 30.52
C LEU A 323 -6.22 -5.76 31.64
N GLU A 324 -5.65 -5.15 32.67
CA GLU A 324 -6.40 -4.47 33.75
C GLU A 324 -7.32 -3.38 33.20
N ARG A 325 -6.80 -2.52 32.31
CA ARG A 325 -7.56 -1.43 31.66
C ARG A 325 -8.66 -1.96 30.73
N LEU A 326 -8.46 -3.12 30.12
CA LEU A 326 -9.43 -3.75 29.24
C LEU A 326 -10.55 -4.47 30.01
N ARG A 327 -10.26 -4.99 31.20
CA ARG A 327 -11.16 -5.85 32.00
C ARG A 327 -12.60 -5.32 32.11
N PRO A 328 -12.86 -4.01 32.32
CA PRO A 328 -14.22 -3.49 32.39
C PRO A 328 -15.05 -3.75 31.13
N PHE A 329 -14.43 -3.81 29.95
CA PHE A 329 -15.09 -3.93 28.64
C PHE A 329 -15.20 -5.37 28.14
N ALA A 330 -14.58 -6.34 28.83
CA ALA A 330 -14.50 -7.73 28.38
C ALA A 330 -15.84 -8.47 28.36
N GLY A 331 -16.86 -7.96 29.05
CA GLY A 331 -18.20 -8.57 29.09
C GLY A 331 -19.01 -8.39 27.81
N ASP A 332 -18.66 -7.42 26.96
CA ASP A 332 -19.25 -7.22 25.64
C ASP A 332 -18.21 -7.64 24.59
N VAL A 333 -18.56 -8.63 23.76
CA VAL A 333 -17.62 -9.21 22.80
C VAL A 333 -17.23 -8.19 21.73
N GLU A 334 -18.17 -7.46 21.14
CA GLU A 334 -17.86 -6.53 20.05
C GLU A 334 -17.07 -5.34 20.57
N LEU A 335 -17.56 -4.71 21.66
CA LEU A 335 -16.88 -3.58 22.27
C LEU A 335 -15.50 -3.99 22.80
N GLY A 336 -15.40 -5.13 23.46
CA GLY A 336 -14.16 -5.70 23.98
C GLY A 336 -13.12 -5.91 22.90
N GLN A 337 -13.49 -6.41 21.71
CA GLN A 337 -12.57 -6.57 20.59
C GLN A 337 -12.05 -5.22 20.06
N ILE A 338 -12.93 -4.22 19.94
CA ILE A 338 -12.58 -2.88 19.47
C ILE A 338 -11.62 -2.21 20.45
N VAL A 339 -11.96 -2.19 21.74
CA VAL A 339 -11.15 -1.60 22.80
C VAL A 339 -9.81 -2.32 22.92
N ALA A 340 -9.80 -3.66 22.93
CA ALA A 340 -8.58 -4.46 23.01
C ALA A 340 -7.59 -4.10 21.89
N ARG A 341 -8.07 -4.02 20.65
CA ARG A 341 -7.26 -3.69 19.48
C ARG A 341 -6.69 -2.27 19.58
N HIS A 342 -7.55 -1.28 19.79
CA HIS A 342 -7.13 0.12 19.75
C HIS A 342 -6.32 0.53 20.96
N LEU A 343 -6.62 0.00 22.15
CA LEU A 343 -5.86 0.25 23.36
C LEU A 343 -4.44 -0.32 23.25
N ALA A 344 -4.26 -1.53 22.73
CA ALA A 344 -2.93 -2.12 22.56
C ALA A 344 -2.06 -1.30 21.60
N VAL A 345 -2.63 -0.83 20.49
CA VAL A 345 -1.94 0.04 19.52
C VAL A 345 -1.58 1.38 20.15
N TRP A 346 -2.53 2.01 20.87
CA TRP A 346 -2.30 3.32 21.46
C TRP A 346 -1.29 3.26 22.61
N MET A 347 -1.36 2.26 23.49
CA MET A 347 -0.39 2.08 24.58
C MET A 347 1.03 1.78 24.08
N SER A 348 1.22 1.46 22.80
CA SER A 348 2.52 1.23 22.16
C SER A 348 2.78 2.25 21.05
N TYR A 349 2.57 3.52 21.37
CA TYR A 349 2.84 4.65 20.48
C TYR A 349 4.34 4.75 20.14
N GLU A 350 4.63 5.30 18.95
CA GLU A 350 5.99 5.48 18.48
C GLU A 350 6.61 6.75 19.11
N ASP A 351 7.43 6.55 20.13
CA ASP A 351 8.29 7.59 20.70
C ASP A 351 9.73 7.50 20.19
N ALA A 352 10.55 8.50 20.53
CA ALA A 352 11.94 8.55 20.07
C ALA A 352 12.75 7.31 20.52
N VAL A 353 12.45 6.75 21.70
CA VAL A 353 13.06 5.50 22.19
C VAL A 353 12.70 4.33 21.28
N ARG A 354 11.42 4.19 20.92
CA ARG A 354 10.91 3.10 20.07
C ARG A 354 11.42 3.21 18.64
N VAL A 355 11.46 4.43 18.10
CA VAL A 355 12.04 4.73 16.78
C VAL A 355 13.53 4.36 16.78
N ALA A 356 14.26 4.66 17.86
CA ALA A 356 15.65 4.29 18.02
C ALA A 356 15.84 2.75 18.09
N GLU A 357 14.98 2.02 18.81
CA GLU A 357 14.99 0.56 18.83
C GLU A 357 14.83 0.00 17.41
N PHE A 358 13.85 0.49 16.64
CA PHE A 358 13.63 0.03 15.28
C PHE A 358 14.82 0.32 14.35
N LYS A 359 15.53 1.45 14.55
CA LYS A 359 16.69 1.82 13.72
C LYS A 359 17.95 1.04 14.07
N THR A 360 18.06 0.51 15.29
CA THR A 360 19.23 -0.22 15.80
C THR A 360 19.08 -1.73 15.76
N ARG A 361 17.86 -2.28 15.57
CA ARG A 361 17.61 -3.74 15.47
C ARG A 361 18.46 -4.42 14.38
N MET A 362 19.10 -5.54 14.71
CA MET A 362 19.90 -6.33 13.75
C MET A 362 19.10 -6.87 12.57
N SER A 363 17.88 -7.37 12.82
CA SER A 363 16.96 -7.84 11.79
C SER A 363 16.63 -6.78 10.73
N ARG A 364 16.71 -5.48 11.07
CA ARG A 364 16.58 -4.38 10.09
C ARG A 364 17.75 -4.40 9.10
N PHE A 365 18.98 -4.51 9.58
CA PHE A 365 20.17 -4.48 8.73
C PHE A 365 20.25 -5.73 7.84
N GLU A 366 19.90 -6.89 8.38
CA GLU A 366 19.78 -8.15 7.61
C GLU A 366 18.74 -8.01 6.49
N ARG A 367 17.56 -7.45 6.80
CA ARG A 367 16.53 -7.18 5.80
C ARG A 367 17.01 -6.20 4.73
N ILE A 368 17.65 -5.09 5.11
CA ILE A 368 18.19 -4.12 4.14
C ILE A 368 19.25 -4.76 3.25
N ARG A 369 20.14 -5.58 3.82
CA ARG A 369 21.16 -6.33 3.07
C ARG A 369 20.54 -7.27 2.06
N LYS A 370 19.52 -8.04 2.50
CA LYS A 370 18.75 -8.95 1.64
C LYS A 370 18.04 -8.20 0.52
N GLU A 371 17.37 -7.08 0.82
CA GLU A 371 16.66 -6.26 -0.17
C GLU A 371 17.60 -5.58 -1.18
N LYS A 372 18.85 -5.31 -0.80
CA LYS A 372 19.85 -4.68 -1.67
C LYS A 372 20.77 -5.67 -2.40
N GLY A 373 20.61 -6.98 -2.18
CA GLY A 373 21.39 -8.01 -2.84
C GLY A 373 22.89 -7.97 -2.54
N VAL A 374 23.30 -7.32 -1.44
CA VAL A 374 24.72 -7.14 -1.11
C VAL A 374 25.23 -8.36 -0.35
N ARG A 375 26.14 -9.14 -0.95
CA ARG A 375 26.77 -10.32 -0.32
C ARG A 375 27.95 -9.91 0.58
N ASP A 376 28.93 -9.19 0.02
CA ASP A 376 30.19 -8.82 0.72
C ASP A 376 30.51 -7.30 0.70
N GLY A 377 29.57 -6.46 0.29
CA GLY A 377 29.76 -5.00 0.21
C GLY A 377 29.41 -4.24 1.50
N GLU A 378 30.06 -3.10 1.71
CA GLU A 378 29.69 -2.17 2.78
C GLU A 378 28.35 -1.50 2.46
N ILE A 379 27.40 -1.59 3.39
CA ILE A 379 26.12 -0.87 3.29
C ILE A 379 26.20 0.33 4.21
N ILE A 380 26.01 1.54 3.65
CA ILE A 380 25.89 2.78 4.44
C ILE A 380 24.41 3.17 4.49
N VAL A 381 23.82 3.09 5.69
CA VAL A 381 22.42 3.50 5.92
C VAL A 381 22.42 4.87 6.59
N THR A 382 21.91 5.88 5.87
CA THR A 382 21.69 7.22 6.42
C THR A 382 20.22 7.37 6.81
N ASP A 383 19.97 7.52 8.11
CA ASP A 383 18.66 7.78 8.68
C ASP A 383 18.44 9.30 8.77
N PHE A 384 17.38 9.77 8.12
CA PHE A 384 16.91 11.15 8.19
C PHE A 384 15.95 11.26 9.38
N LEU A 385 16.34 12.04 10.39
CA LEU A 385 15.57 12.28 11.60
C LEU A 385 15.21 13.77 11.66
N LYS A 386 14.00 14.08 12.09
CA LYS A 386 13.57 15.46 12.30
C LYS A 386 12.78 15.56 13.61
N PRO A 387 13.42 15.29 14.77
CA PRO A 387 12.77 15.43 16.06
C PRO A 387 12.24 16.86 16.25
N ASP A 388 10.96 16.97 16.55
CA ASP A 388 10.36 18.20 17.03
C ASP A 388 10.55 18.33 18.55
N LEU A 389 10.20 19.49 19.12
CA LEU A 389 10.34 19.69 20.56
C LEU A 389 9.59 18.61 21.37
N ASP A 390 8.43 18.15 20.89
CA ASP A 390 7.58 17.17 21.59
C ASP A 390 8.24 15.82 21.71
N GLU A 391 8.98 15.43 20.68
CA GLU A 391 9.78 14.22 20.71
C GLU A 391 10.99 14.36 21.65
N ILE A 392 11.57 15.55 21.75
CA ILE A 392 12.77 15.81 22.59
C ILE A 392 12.41 15.78 24.08
N TYR A 393 11.49 16.62 24.53
CA TYR A 393 11.11 16.61 25.95
C TYR A 393 10.15 15.47 26.29
N GLY A 394 9.49 14.87 25.29
CA GLY A 394 8.54 13.78 25.50
C GLY A 394 9.16 12.52 26.09
N VAL A 395 10.47 12.31 25.93
CA VAL A 395 11.21 11.18 26.55
C VAL A 395 11.62 11.49 27.99
N LEU A 396 11.70 12.77 28.37
CA LEU A 396 12.18 13.19 29.69
C LEU A 396 11.10 13.01 30.76
N PRO A 397 11.48 12.80 32.04
CA PRO A 397 10.52 12.64 33.14
C PRO A 397 9.56 13.82 33.27
N TYR A 398 8.26 13.53 33.38
CA TYR A 398 7.18 14.53 33.39
C TYR A 398 7.44 15.69 34.37
N ARG A 399 7.82 15.37 35.61
CA ARG A 399 7.99 16.37 36.69
C ARG A 399 9.07 17.42 36.39
N LEU A 400 10.09 17.06 35.61
CA LEU A 400 11.20 17.94 35.30
C LEU A 400 10.85 18.94 34.19
N VAL A 401 10.03 18.52 33.23
CA VAL A 401 9.84 19.27 31.99
C VAL A 401 8.43 19.82 31.82
N ALA A 402 7.48 19.46 32.68
CA ALA A 402 6.08 19.92 32.58
C ALA A 402 5.92 21.47 32.57
N TRP A 403 6.75 22.22 33.29
CA TRP A 403 6.70 23.69 33.23
C TRP A 403 7.18 24.22 31.87
N PHE A 404 8.28 23.67 31.36
CA PHE A 404 8.86 24.05 30.07
C PHE A 404 7.95 23.63 28.91
N ALA A 405 7.38 22.43 28.97
CA ALA A 405 6.43 21.94 27.98
C ALA A 405 5.19 22.85 27.88
N ARG A 406 4.60 23.25 29.01
CA ARG A 406 3.48 24.22 29.03
C ARG A 406 3.86 25.59 28.45
N TRP A 407 5.08 26.06 28.73
CA TRP A 407 5.58 27.28 28.12
C TRP A 407 5.77 27.12 26.61
N ALA A 408 6.35 26.01 26.15
CA ALA A 408 6.57 25.71 24.74
C ALA A 408 5.25 25.57 23.98
N GLU A 409 4.23 24.94 24.58
CA GLU A 409 2.86 24.84 24.05
C GLU A 409 2.23 26.21 23.80
N ARG A 410 2.42 27.16 24.72
CA ARG A 410 1.93 28.54 24.57
C ARG A 410 2.72 29.32 23.52
N ARG A 411 4.03 29.11 23.46
CA ARG A 411 4.94 29.85 22.58
C ARG A 411 4.86 29.40 21.12
N TRP A 412 4.61 28.11 20.90
CA TRP A 412 4.47 27.46 19.59
C TRP A 412 3.27 26.50 19.57
N PRO A 413 2.04 27.04 19.43
CA PRO A 413 0.83 26.23 19.33
C PRO A 413 0.80 25.38 18.05
N HIS A 414 1.40 25.88 16.96
CA HIS A 414 1.51 25.19 15.66
C HIS A 414 2.95 25.28 15.14
N GLY A 415 3.42 24.25 14.43
CA GLY A 415 4.71 24.28 13.74
C GLY A 415 5.91 24.40 14.68
N ARG A 416 6.02 23.47 15.64
CA ARG A 416 7.09 23.50 16.66
C ARG A 416 8.48 23.41 16.00
N PRO A 417 9.50 24.10 16.56
CA PRO A 417 10.87 23.95 16.11
C PRO A 417 11.27 22.47 16.03
N SER A 418 11.96 22.12 14.96
CA SER A 418 12.45 20.77 14.73
C SER A 418 13.91 20.82 14.29
N LEU A 419 14.65 19.80 14.69
CA LEU A 419 16.08 19.67 14.43
C LEU A 419 16.29 18.60 13.37
N GLY A 420 16.49 19.00 12.12
CA GLY A 420 16.84 18.07 11.05
C GLY A 420 18.24 17.48 11.28
N GLN A 421 18.35 16.16 11.25
CA GLN A 421 19.57 15.42 11.50
C GLN A 421 19.72 14.26 10.52
N HIS A 422 20.92 14.11 9.96
CA HIS A 422 21.29 12.96 9.13
C HIS A 422 22.25 12.09 9.93
N VAL A 423 21.79 10.92 10.35
CA VAL A 423 22.59 10.00 11.16
C VAL A 423 22.94 8.78 10.33
N LYS A 424 24.23 8.54 10.13
CA LYS A 424 24.70 7.31 9.50
C LYS A 424 24.68 6.18 10.53
N THR A 425 23.59 5.42 10.58
CA THR A 425 23.39 4.37 11.61
C THR A 425 24.30 3.16 11.42
N THR A 426 25.04 3.10 10.30
CA THR A 426 26.06 2.07 10.03
C THR A 426 27.45 2.43 10.56
N THR A 427 27.70 3.69 10.93
CA THR A 427 28.94 4.05 11.62
C THR A 427 28.80 3.78 13.12
N VAL A 428 29.91 3.45 13.79
CA VAL A 428 29.93 3.21 15.25
C VAL A 428 29.36 4.41 16.01
N SER A 429 29.76 5.63 15.64
CA SER A 429 29.30 6.86 16.31
C SER A 429 27.81 7.13 16.08
N GLY A 430 27.30 6.92 14.87
CA GLY A 430 25.89 7.12 14.56
C GLY A 430 25.00 6.05 15.20
N TYR A 431 25.44 4.79 15.15
CA TYR A 431 24.78 3.69 15.84
C TYR A 431 24.73 3.94 17.35
N LEU A 432 25.87 4.26 17.99
CA LEU A 432 25.94 4.52 19.43
C LEU A 432 25.02 5.66 19.83
N ARG A 433 24.97 6.75 19.06
CA ARG A 433 24.07 7.88 19.32
C ARG A 433 22.59 7.47 19.35
N VAL A 434 22.14 6.69 18.37
CA VAL A 434 20.75 6.22 18.32
C VAL A 434 20.52 5.15 19.40
N TRP A 435 21.47 4.25 19.60
CA TRP A 435 21.41 3.19 20.59
C TRP A 435 21.32 3.72 22.02
N LEU A 436 22.04 4.81 22.36
CA LEU A 436 21.93 5.46 23.67
C LEU A 436 20.50 5.92 23.99
N LEU A 437 19.70 6.30 22.98
CA LEU A 437 18.29 6.65 23.20
C LEU A 437 17.45 5.43 23.61
N THR A 438 17.83 4.22 23.18
CA THR A 438 17.13 2.98 23.57
C THR A 438 17.30 2.68 25.06
N LEU A 439 18.41 3.12 25.68
CA LEU A 439 18.66 2.97 27.12
C LEU A 439 17.69 3.79 27.97
N LEU A 440 16.97 4.74 27.38
CA LEU A 440 15.94 5.53 28.06
C LEU A 440 14.59 4.79 28.15
N ARG A 441 14.48 3.55 27.65
CA ARG A 441 13.29 2.69 27.76
C ARG A 441 12.71 2.58 29.19
N PRO A 442 13.51 2.46 30.27
CA PRO A 442 12.97 2.42 31.63
C PRO A 442 12.31 3.74 32.07
N LEU A 443 12.72 4.88 31.48
CA LEU A 443 12.14 6.19 31.78
C LEU A 443 10.81 6.43 31.07
N ARG A 444 10.49 5.63 30.04
CA ARG A 444 9.28 5.80 29.24
C ARG A 444 8.01 5.88 30.08
N PRO A 445 7.72 5.01 31.07
CA PRO A 445 6.47 5.08 31.83
C PRO A 445 6.31 6.36 32.66
N ILE A 446 7.40 7.06 32.98
CA ILE A 446 7.41 8.32 33.76
C ILE A 446 7.62 9.55 32.87
N SER A 447 7.71 9.37 31.55
CA SER A 447 8.01 10.45 30.63
C SER A 447 6.83 11.41 30.45
N TYR A 448 7.12 12.64 30.02
CA TYR A 448 6.07 13.63 29.74
C TYR A 448 5.06 13.09 28.71
N ARG A 449 5.56 12.45 27.64
CA ARG A 449 4.70 11.87 26.62
C ARG A 449 3.84 10.74 27.15
N ALA A 450 4.38 9.87 28.00
CA ALA A 450 3.59 8.80 28.61
C ALA A 450 2.47 9.35 29.47
N HIS A 451 2.75 10.37 30.29
CA HIS A 451 1.72 11.01 31.11
C HIS A 451 0.58 11.58 30.25
N GLU A 452 0.92 12.32 29.21
CA GLU A 452 -0.04 12.93 28.28
C GLU A 452 -0.87 11.89 27.50
N GLU A 453 -0.24 10.82 27.01
CA GLU A 453 -0.92 9.75 26.27
C GLU A 453 -1.83 8.94 27.19
N HIS A 454 -1.38 8.59 28.40
CA HIS A 454 -2.18 7.82 29.35
C HIS A 454 -3.36 8.62 29.90
N ALA A 455 -3.19 9.93 30.14
CA ALA A 455 -4.31 10.79 30.52
C ALA A 455 -5.39 10.83 29.42
N ARG A 456 -5.01 10.84 28.14
CA ARG A 456 -5.95 10.74 27.01
C ARG A 456 -6.62 9.38 26.93
N ILE A 457 -5.86 8.30 27.10
CA ILE A 457 -6.39 6.94 27.15
C ILE A 457 -7.41 6.80 28.28
N ASP A 458 -7.13 7.36 29.45
CA ASP A 458 -8.05 7.32 30.60
C ASP A 458 -9.35 8.07 30.30
N ARG A 459 -9.27 9.26 29.70
CA ARG A 459 -10.46 10.00 29.25
C ARG A 459 -11.26 9.23 28.21
N TRP A 460 -10.58 8.62 27.24
CA TRP A 460 -11.20 7.79 26.21
C TRP A 460 -11.95 6.60 26.80
N LEU A 461 -11.29 5.80 27.66
CA LEU A 461 -11.90 4.64 28.31
C LEU A 461 -13.07 5.06 29.19
N ALA A 462 -12.98 6.18 29.91
CA ALA A 462 -14.08 6.72 30.70
C ALA A 462 -15.30 7.09 29.84
N ALA A 463 -15.07 7.72 28.68
CA ALA A 463 -16.14 8.06 27.74
C ALA A 463 -16.77 6.80 27.11
N VAL A 464 -15.96 5.80 26.75
CA VAL A 464 -16.48 4.49 26.27
C VAL A 464 -17.33 3.81 27.34
N ALA A 465 -16.87 3.80 28.60
CA ALA A 465 -17.61 3.21 29.71
C ALA A 465 -18.94 3.94 29.96
N ARG A 466 -18.93 5.27 29.87
CA ARG A 466 -20.14 6.10 29.98
C ARG A 466 -21.13 5.81 28.85
N CYS A 467 -20.66 5.81 27.60
CA CYS A 467 -21.51 5.49 26.45
C CYS A 467 -22.06 4.07 26.53
N ARG A 468 -21.29 3.11 27.04
CA ARG A 468 -21.76 1.73 27.22
C ARG A 468 -22.93 1.64 28.20
N ALA A 469 -22.95 2.47 29.24
CA ALA A 469 -24.07 2.55 30.18
C ALA A 469 -25.34 3.11 29.52
N TRP A 470 -25.21 3.78 28.36
CA TRP A 470 -26.31 4.38 27.61
C TRP A 470 -26.78 3.52 26.44
N ASP A 471 -25.86 3.21 25.53
CA ASP A 471 -26.08 2.43 24.31
C ASP A 471 -24.79 1.75 23.86
N GLY A 472 -24.84 0.43 23.68
CA GLY A 472 -23.67 -0.38 23.30
C GLY A 472 -23.09 0.00 21.94
N LEU A 473 -23.94 0.39 20.98
CA LEU A 473 -23.50 0.74 19.63
C LEU A 473 -22.80 2.11 19.60
N LEU A 474 -23.27 3.09 20.37
CA LEU A 474 -22.57 4.36 20.59
C LEU A 474 -21.22 4.12 21.26
N ALA A 475 -21.14 3.23 22.25
CA ALA A 475 -19.88 2.85 22.87
C ALA A 475 -18.88 2.27 21.85
N CYS A 476 -19.34 1.44 20.92
CA CYS A 476 -18.52 0.92 19.82
C CYS A 476 -17.98 2.03 18.91
N GLU A 477 -18.80 3.03 18.54
CA GLU A 477 -18.32 4.16 17.73
C GLU A 477 -17.32 5.05 18.48
N VAL A 478 -17.56 5.33 19.76
CA VAL A 478 -16.62 6.08 20.61
C VAL A 478 -15.33 5.28 20.83
N ALA A 479 -15.41 3.95 20.94
CA ALA A 479 -14.22 3.10 20.99
C ALA A 479 -13.42 3.14 19.67
N ARG A 480 -14.10 3.20 18.50
CA ARG A 480 -13.45 3.37 17.19
C ARG A 480 -12.79 4.73 17.01
N ALA A 481 -13.12 5.75 17.81
CA ALA A 481 -12.49 7.07 17.76
C ALA A 481 -10.97 7.03 17.97
N ALA A 482 -10.45 6.06 18.71
CA ALA A 482 -9.01 5.86 18.92
C ALA A 482 -8.22 5.66 17.60
N GLN A 483 -8.88 5.30 16.50
CA GLN A 483 -8.29 5.24 15.15
C GLN A 483 -7.77 6.58 14.64
N LEU A 484 -8.30 7.69 15.16
CA LEU A 484 -7.87 9.02 14.80
C LEU A 484 -6.48 9.31 15.39
N VAL A 485 -6.13 8.73 16.53
CA VAL A 485 -4.91 9.04 17.25
C VAL A 485 -3.71 8.33 16.60
N LYS A 486 -3.08 8.99 15.61
CA LYS A 486 -1.93 8.49 14.82
C LYS A 486 -1.06 9.60 14.25
N GLY A 487 0.05 9.21 13.63
CA GLY A 487 1.05 10.13 13.08
C GLY A 487 2.06 10.61 14.12
N TYR A 488 2.91 11.54 13.71
CA TYR A 488 3.95 12.19 14.53
C TYR A 488 3.88 13.72 14.36
N GLY A 489 4.52 14.46 15.27
CA GLY A 489 4.57 15.93 15.26
C GLY A 489 3.21 16.61 15.04
N ASP A 490 3.15 17.52 14.04
CA ASP A 490 1.93 18.29 13.72
C ASP A 490 0.74 17.41 13.32
N VAL A 491 0.99 16.31 12.61
CA VAL A 491 -0.08 15.37 12.21
C VAL A 491 -0.70 14.74 13.44
N ARG A 492 0.13 14.29 14.40
CA ARG A 492 -0.37 13.73 15.67
C ARG A 492 -1.19 14.76 16.44
N ARG A 493 -0.70 16.00 16.56
CA ARG A 493 -1.41 17.09 17.25
C ARG A 493 -2.77 17.38 16.62
N ARG A 494 -2.81 17.54 15.30
CA ARG A 494 -4.04 17.78 14.53
C ARG A 494 -5.06 16.65 14.73
N MET A 495 -4.62 15.42 14.54
CA MET A 495 -5.47 14.24 14.66
C MET A 495 -5.96 14.01 16.10
N THR A 496 -5.13 14.32 17.10
CA THR A 496 -5.54 14.27 18.51
C THR A 496 -6.59 15.36 18.81
N GLY A 497 -6.48 16.54 18.22
CA GLY A 497 -7.52 17.56 18.31
C GLY A 497 -8.86 17.11 17.73
N HIS A 498 -8.86 16.39 16.60
CA HIS A 498 -10.08 15.76 16.06
C HIS A 498 -10.63 14.65 16.97
N PHE A 499 -9.75 13.86 17.57
CA PHE A 499 -10.15 12.87 18.56
C PHE A 499 -10.85 13.51 19.76
N ASP A 500 -10.27 14.55 20.35
CA ASP A 500 -10.85 15.23 21.52
C ASP A 500 -12.21 15.86 21.17
N ARG A 501 -12.35 16.51 19.99
CA ARG A 501 -13.63 17.05 19.50
C ARG A 501 -14.70 15.98 19.28
N LEU A 502 -14.32 14.86 18.65
CA LEU A 502 -15.23 13.73 18.44
C LEU A 502 -15.73 13.17 19.77
N LEU A 503 -14.82 13.01 20.73
CA LEU A 503 -15.16 12.48 22.05
C LEU A 503 -16.15 13.40 22.78
N GLU A 504 -15.90 14.70 22.74
CA GLU A 504 -16.78 15.71 23.34
C GLU A 504 -18.15 15.74 22.67
N ALA A 505 -18.21 15.85 21.35
CA ALA A 505 -19.45 15.95 20.60
C ALA A 505 -20.31 14.67 20.73
N ALA A 506 -19.70 13.48 20.63
CA ALA A 506 -20.41 12.23 20.80
C ALA A 506 -20.95 12.03 22.23
N THR A 507 -20.19 12.46 23.24
CA THR A 507 -20.63 12.36 24.63
C THR A 507 -21.79 13.32 24.91
N LYS A 508 -21.71 14.59 24.46
CA LYS A 508 -22.79 15.57 24.60
C LYS A 508 -24.08 15.12 23.89
N ALA A 509 -23.96 14.64 22.65
CA ALA A 509 -25.10 14.11 21.91
C ALA A 509 -25.72 12.89 22.61
N GLY A 510 -24.90 12.04 23.23
CA GLY A 510 -25.36 10.92 24.06
C GLY A 510 -26.10 11.37 25.31
N GLU A 511 -25.61 12.39 26.02
CA GLU A 511 -26.27 12.96 27.20
C GLU A 511 -27.64 13.55 26.84
N HIS A 512 -27.73 14.25 25.70
CA HIS A 512 -28.99 14.79 25.20
C HIS A 512 -29.99 13.70 24.79
N ALA A 513 -29.53 12.67 24.08
CA ALA A 513 -30.34 11.51 23.72
C ALA A 513 -30.89 10.78 24.95
N MET A 514 -30.06 10.61 25.98
CA MET A 514 -30.47 10.00 27.25
C MET A 514 -31.56 10.82 27.96
N ALA A 515 -31.44 12.14 27.95
CA ALA A 515 -32.44 13.04 28.54
C ALA A 515 -33.78 13.04 27.77
N ASN A 516 -33.76 12.78 26.45
CA ASN A 516 -34.91 12.94 25.56
C ASN A 516 -35.51 11.61 25.06
N GLY A 517 -35.48 10.56 25.89
CA GLY A 517 -36.20 9.32 25.61
C GLY A 517 -35.36 8.19 24.98
N GLY A 518 -34.04 8.33 24.93
CA GLY A 518 -33.11 7.23 24.66
C GLY A 518 -32.89 6.88 23.19
N ASP A 519 -33.22 7.76 22.24
CA ASP A 519 -32.83 7.55 20.84
C ASP A 519 -31.41 8.05 20.57
N PHE A 520 -30.46 7.11 20.48
CA PHE A 520 -29.04 7.39 20.23
C PHE A 520 -28.67 7.41 18.74
N THR A 521 -29.63 7.34 17.81
CA THR A 521 -29.35 7.27 16.37
C THR A 521 -28.56 8.48 15.86
N ALA A 522 -28.94 9.69 16.30
CA ALA A 522 -28.22 10.92 15.97
C ALA A 522 -26.78 10.87 16.47
N ALA A 523 -26.56 10.55 17.75
CA ALA A 523 -25.23 10.46 18.37
C ALA A 523 -24.33 9.41 17.69
N ARG A 524 -24.88 8.23 17.36
CA ARG A 524 -24.17 7.18 16.61
C ARG A 524 -23.75 7.66 15.23
N SER A 525 -24.69 8.27 14.51
CA SER A 525 -24.45 8.78 13.14
C SER A 525 -23.41 9.90 13.14
N LEU A 526 -23.46 10.79 14.12
CA LEU A 526 -22.49 11.87 14.33
C LEU A 526 -21.09 11.28 14.49
N ALA A 527 -20.93 10.35 15.43
CA ALA A 527 -19.64 9.77 15.74
C ALA A 527 -19.04 9.03 14.54
N ALA A 528 -19.85 8.22 13.86
CA ALA A 528 -19.45 7.46 12.67
C ALA A 528 -19.07 8.39 11.50
N ARG A 529 -19.91 9.38 11.19
CA ARG A 529 -19.69 10.32 10.07
C ARG A 529 -18.48 11.21 10.31
N TYR A 530 -18.34 11.78 11.51
CA TYR A 530 -17.18 12.59 11.87
C TYR A 530 -15.89 11.80 11.70
N ARG A 531 -15.85 10.58 12.25
CA ARG A 531 -14.69 9.68 12.10
C ARG A 531 -14.40 9.40 10.63
N ALA A 532 -15.41 9.09 9.82
CA ALA A 532 -15.24 8.83 8.39
C ALA A 532 -14.65 10.04 7.64
N LEU A 533 -15.18 11.24 7.88
CA LEU A 533 -14.69 12.48 7.27
C LEU A 533 -13.24 12.77 7.66
N VAL A 534 -12.85 12.61 8.92
CA VAL A 534 -11.45 12.83 9.32
C VAL A 534 -10.51 11.77 8.70
N LEU A 535 -10.98 10.53 8.53
CA LEU A 535 -10.19 9.46 7.93
C LEU A 535 -10.04 9.58 6.40
N GLN A 536 -10.89 10.36 5.72
CA GLN A 536 -10.77 10.65 4.29
C GLN A 536 -9.59 11.57 3.97
N GLY A 537 -9.19 12.43 4.92
CA GLY A 537 -8.00 13.26 4.79
C GLY A 537 -8.24 14.74 5.13
N PRO A 538 -7.24 15.61 4.90
CA PRO A 538 -7.27 17.01 5.31
C PRO A 538 -8.42 17.85 4.71
N GLU A 539 -8.85 17.53 3.49
CA GLU A 539 -9.89 18.29 2.78
C GLU A 539 -11.26 18.17 3.45
N SER A 540 -11.56 17.01 4.04
CA SER A 540 -12.81 16.72 4.74
C SER A 540 -12.77 17.05 6.24
N GLU A 541 -11.61 17.44 6.79
CA GLU A 541 -11.44 17.79 8.22
C GLU A 541 -12.27 19.03 8.62
N ALA A 542 -12.43 20.00 7.71
CA ALA A 542 -13.25 21.20 7.95
C ALA A 542 -14.75 20.84 8.04
N THR A 543 -15.22 19.97 7.15
CA THR A 543 -16.60 19.44 7.17
C THR A 543 -16.86 18.63 8.44
N ALA A 544 -15.89 17.83 8.88
CA ALA A 544 -16.00 17.13 10.16
C ALA A 544 -16.14 18.12 11.32
N ALA A 545 -15.31 19.16 11.36
CA ALA A 545 -15.37 20.17 12.41
C ALA A 545 -16.72 20.90 12.45
N ALA A 546 -17.31 21.24 11.30
CA ALA A 546 -18.64 21.82 11.22
C ALA A 546 -19.71 20.86 11.76
N LEU A 547 -19.66 19.58 11.36
CA LEU A 547 -20.58 18.55 11.85
C LEU A 547 -20.59 18.42 13.37
N ALA A 548 -19.44 18.55 14.03
CA ALA A 548 -19.37 18.51 15.49
C ALA A 548 -19.83 19.81 16.17
N ALA A 549 -19.84 20.94 15.46
CA ALA A 549 -20.33 22.21 16.00
C ALA A 549 -21.87 22.31 15.95
N ASP A 550 -22.49 21.60 15.00
CA ASP A 550 -23.94 21.52 14.84
C ASP A 550 -24.63 20.54 15.82
N ALA A 551 -23.83 19.79 16.60
CA ALA A 551 -24.26 18.76 17.56
C ALA A 551 -24.23 19.27 19.00
#